data_AF-A0A7V3XMI4-F1
#
_entry.id   AF-A0A7V3XMI4-F1
#
_cell.length_a   1.000
_cell.length_b   1.000
_cell.length_c   1.000
_cell.angle_alpha   90.00
_cell.angle_beta   90.00
_cell.angle_gamma   90.00
#
_symmetry.space_group_name_H-M   'P 1'
#
loop_
_entity.id
_entity.type
_entity.pdbx_description
1 polymer ?
#
loop_
_entity_poly.entity_id
_entity_poly.type
_entity_poly.pdbx_seq_one_letter_code
_entity_poly.pdbx_strand_id
1 'polypeptide(L)'
;MRTRAKAGVVVATIASVVLLPGLLAPASGDDRVDWRDIRVLKAGSETPGCEFRGMAQDDDMEDLLKKAGKIYGDTVVMKDAMRGKDFVVEVYRCGPRRSGR
;
A
#
# COMPACT_ATOMS: atom_id res chain seq x y z
N MET A 1 34.32 -49.15 -46.31
CA MET A 1 32.83 -49.02 -46.22
C MET A 1 32.55 -47.87 -45.24
N ARG A 2 32.25 -46.64 -45.71
CA ARG A 2 30.90 -46.01 -45.70
C ARG A 2 30.08 -46.46 -44.47
N THR A 3 29.61 -45.65 -43.53
CA THR A 3 29.05 -44.27 -43.47
C THR A 3 28.60 -44.11 -41.98
N ARG A 4 28.49 -42.96 -41.30
CA ARG A 4 27.72 -41.76 -41.63
C ARG A 4 27.97 -40.73 -40.52
N ALA A 5 28.18 -39.48 -40.91
CA ALA A 5 28.24 -38.30 -40.06
C ALA A 5 26.87 -37.96 -39.44
N LYS A 6 26.89 -37.32 -38.27
CA LYS A 6 25.97 -36.21 -37.95
C LYS A 6 26.75 -35.12 -37.23
N ALA A 7 27.07 -34.09 -38.01
CA ALA A 7 27.51 -32.79 -37.53
C ALA A 7 26.38 -32.14 -36.72
N GLY A 8 26.76 -31.45 -35.66
CA GLY A 8 25.87 -30.62 -34.85
C GLY A 8 26.70 -29.62 -34.07
N VAL A 9 27.54 -28.85 -34.77
CA VAL A 9 28.17 -27.65 -34.21
C VAL A 9 27.18 -26.52 -34.45
N VAL A 10 26.58 -26.01 -33.39
CA VAL A 10 26.01 -24.67 -33.36
C VAL A 10 26.74 -23.93 -32.24
N VAL A 11 27.72 -23.13 -32.66
CA VAL A 11 28.45 -22.17 -31.84
C VAL A 11 27.67 -20.85 -31.82
N ALA A 12 27.83 -20.15 -30.70
CA ALA A 12 27.50 -18.75 -30.44
C ALA A 12 26.01 -18.46 -30.23
N THR A 13 25.64 -17.97 -29.05
CA THR A 13 25.92 -16.57 -28.75
C THR A 13 25.99 -16.32 -27.25
N ILE A 14 27.03 -15.60 -26.87
CA ILE A 14 27.29 -15.07 -25.53
C ILE A 14 26.33 -13.89 -25.36
N ALA A 15 25.31 -14.04 -24.52
CA ALA A 15 24.58 -12.90 -23.98
C ALA A 15 24.96 -12.79 -22.50
N SER A 16 25.88 -11.86 -22.24
CA SER A 16 26.28 -11.45 -20.89
C SER A 16 25.04 -11.07 -20.08
N VAL A 17 24.57 -11.95 -19.21
CA VAL A 17 23.61 -11.58 -18.18
C VAL A 17 24.41 -10.93 -17.07
N VAL A 18 24.42 -9.60 -17.09
CA VAL A 18 24.89 -8.77 -15.99
C VAL A 18 24.14 -9.21 -14.74
N LEU A 19 24.88 -9.81 -13.80
CA LEU A 19 24.46 -9.97 -12.41
C LEU A 19 24.16 -8.58 -11.85
N LEU A 20 22.87 -8.25 -11.75
CA LEU A 20 22.38 -7.20 -10.87
C LEU A 20 22.09 -7.85 -9.50
N PRO A 21 22.96 -7.70 -8.48
CA PRO A 21 22.58 -8.03 -7.12
C PRO A 21 21.75 -6.86 -6.57
N GLY A 22 20.47 -7.12 -6.34
CA GLY A 22 19.48 -6.12 -5.87
C GLY A 22 18.54 -5.77 -7.02
N LEU A 23 17.24 -6.05 -6.97
CA LEU A 23 16.33 -5.88 -5.86
C LEU A 23 15.50 -7.16 -5.64
N LEU A 24 15.86 -7.95 -4.62
CA LEU A 24 14.91 -8.79 -3.92
C LEU A 24 14.40 -7.98 -2.73
N ALA A 25 13.29 -7.28 -2.94
CA ALA A 25 12.44 -6.86 -1.85
C ALA A 25 10.99 -7.05 -2.31
N PRO A 26 10.36 -8.20 -2.02
CA PRO A 26 8.94 -8.13 -1.73
C PRO A 26 8.85 -7.27 -0.48
N ALA A 27 8.53 -5.99 -0.64
CA ALA A 27 8.01 -5.19 0.46
C ALA A 27 6.61 -5.72 0.80
N SER A 28 6.54 -6.98 1.23
CA SER A 28 5.48 -7.47 2.09
C SER A 28 5.84 -7.03 3.51
N GLY A 29 6.09 -5.72 3.66
CA GLY A 29 5.80 -5.08 4.91
C GLY A 29 4.31 -5.26 5.07
N ASP A 30 3.94 -6.06 6.06
CA ASP A 30 2.61 -6.05 6.63
C ASP A 30 2.39 -4.58 7.05
N ASP A 31 1.93 -3.74 6.10
CA ASP A 31 1.65 -2.30 6.23
C ASP A 31 0.40 -2.16 7.11
N ARG A 32 0.40 -2.82 8.27
CA ARG A 32 -0.60 -2.62 9.29
C ARG A 32 -0.35 -1.22 9.82
N VAL A 33 -1.22 -0.33 9.37
CA VAL A 33 -1.31 1.01 9.93
C VAL A 33 -1.66 0.85 11.40
N ASP A 34 -0.76 1.28 12.29
CA ASP A 34 -1.06 1.35 13.71
C ASP A 34 -2.18 2.38 13.90
N TRP A 35 -3.27 1.95 14.53
CA TRP A 35 -4.44 2.80 14.71
C TRP A 35 -4.16 4.04 15.56
N ARG A 36 -3.08 4.01 16.37
CA ARG A 36 -2.61 5.14 17.18
C ARG A 36 -1.93 6.22 16.34
N ASP A 37 -1.43 5.86 15.16
CA ASP A 37 -0.79 6.79 14.21
C ASP A 37 -1.78 7.36 13.18
N ILE A 38 -3.05 6.95 13.24
CA ILE A 38 -4.09 7.44 12.33
C ILE A 38 -4.38 8.92 12.61
N ARG A 39 -4.27 9.74 11.57
CA ARG A 39 -4.55 11.17 11.62
C ARG A 39 -6.04 11.41 11.60
N VAL A 40 -6.59 12.04 12.63
CA VAL A 40 -7.99 12.48 12.65
C VAL A 40 -8.08 13.94 12.19
N LEU A 41 -8.81 14.17 11.12
CA LEU A 41 -9.07 15.48 10.54
C LEU A 41 -10.53 15.88 10.78
N LYS A 42 -10.76 17.19 10.91
CA LYS A 42 -12.11 17.74 11.04
C LYS A 42 -12.83 17.68 9.69
N ALA A 43 -14.16 17.61 9.73
CA ALA A 43 -14.99 17.76 8.55
C ALA A 43 -14.63 19.00 7.73
N GLY A 44 -14.64 18.86 6.41
CA GLY A 44 -14.22 19.90 5.47
C GLY A 44 -12.71 20.06 5.30
N SER A 45 -11.88 19.24 5.98
CA SER A 45 -10.43 19.24 5.73
C SER A 45 -10.13 18.65 4.35
N GLU A 46 -9.32 19.36 3.56
CA GLU A 46 -8.82 18.84 2.30
C GLU A 46 -7.72 17.80 2.55
N THR A 47 -7.79 16.67 1.83
CA THR A 47 -6.78 15.59 1.88
C THR A 47 -6.08 15.42 0.54
N PRO A 48 -5.25 16.41 0.11
CA PRO A 48 -4.58 16.35 -1.19
C PRO A 48 -3.56 15.22 -1.23
N GLY A 49 -3.61 14.40 -2.29
CA GLY A 49 -2.70 13.27 -2.46
C GLY A 49 -3.04 12.05 -1.59
N CYS A 50 -4.26 11.97 -1.07
CA CYS A 50 -4.76 10.82 -0.33
C CYS A 50 -5.79 10.04 -1.14
N GLU A 51 -5.72 8.71 -1.08
CA GLU A 51 -6.65 7.80 -1.73
C GLU A 51 -7.78 7.42 -0.77
N PHE A 52 -9.02 7.60 -1.18
CA PHE A 52 -10.18 7.17 -0.39
C PHE A 52 -10.22 5.63 -0.30
N ARG A 53 -10.27 5.11 0.93
CA ARG A 53 -10.32 3.67 1.22
C ARG A 53 -11.72 3.19 1.58
N GLY A 54 -12.55 4.04 2.18
CA GLY A 54 -13.90 3.68 2.59
C GLY A 54 -14.43 4.57 3.70
N MET A 55 -15.54 4.17 4.29
CA MET A 55 -16.12 4.82 5.47
C MET A 55 -16.02 3.90 6.68
N ALA A 56 -15.76 4.48 7.84
CA ALA A 56 -15.83 3.80 9.12
C ALA A 56 -16.88 4.49 10.00
N GLN A 57 -17.64 3.67 10.73
CA GLN A 57 -18.65 4.12 11.68
C GLN A 57 -18.53 3.32 12.97
N ASP A 58 -18.52 4.04 14.08
CA ASP A 58 -18.47 3.48 15.43
C ASP A 58 -18.95 4.50 16.46
N ASP A 59 -19.53 4.05 17.56
CA ASP A 59 -19.85 4.91 18.71
C ASP A 59 -18.64 5.16 19.61
N ASP A 60 -17.61 4.33 19.49
CA ASP A 60 -16.32 4.49 20.19
C ASP A 60 -15.21 4.93 19.24
N MET A 61 -14.53 6.04 19.57
CA MET A 61 -13.47 6.59 18.72
C MET A 61 -12.25 5.64 18.61
N GLU A 62 -11.95 4.87 19.65
CA GLU A 62 -10.86 3.88 19.58
C GLU A 62 -11.16 2.76 18.57
N ASP A 63 -12.38 2.22 18.62
CA ASP A 63 -12.79 1.13 17.73
C ASP A 63 -13.01 1.61 16.29
N LEU A 64 -13.46 2.86 16.12
CA LEU A 64 -13.46 3.57 14.84
C LEU A 64 -12.07 3.61 14.20
N LEU A 65 -11.04 4.00 14.97
CA LEU A 65 -9.67 4.07 14.47
C LEU A 65 -9.10 2.67 14.18
N LYS A 66 -9.40 1.67 15.03
CA LYS A 66 -9.04 0.27 14.72
C LYS A 66 -9.69 -0.20 13.41
N LYS A 67 -10.96 0.15 13.17
CA LYS A 67 -11.65 -0.14 11.90
C LYS A 67 -10.99 0.57 10.72
N ALA A 68 -10.61 1.84 10.88
CA ALA A 68 -9.88 2.58 9.85
C ALA A 68 -8.50 1.97 9.53
N GLY A 69 -7.75 1.52 10.54
CA GLY A 69 -6.48 0.83 10.37
C GLY A 69 -6.63 -0.52 9.66
N LYS A 70 -7.71 -1.26 9.94
CA LYS A 70 -8.03 -2.54 9.26
C LYS A 70 -8.25 -2.38 7.75
N ILE A 71 -8.69 -1.21 7.29
CA ILE A 71 -8.86 -0.91 5.85
C ILE A 71 -7.66 -0.15 5.26
N TYR A 72 -6.50 -0.26 5.91
CA TYR A 72 -5.24 0.33 5.48
C TYR A 72 -5.31 1.86 5.32
N GLY A 73 -6.08 2.54 6.16
CA GLY A 73 -6.14 4.00 6.20
C GLY A 73 -5.29 4.57 7.32
N ASP A 74 -4.46 5.57 7.00
CA ASP A 74 -3.63 6.33 7.94
C ASP A 74 -4.20 7.72 8.25
N THR A 75 -5.29 8.10 7.60
CA THR A 75 -5.97 9.39 7.82
C THR A 75 -7.48 9.17 7.79
N VAL A 76 -8.19 9.77 8.73
CA VAL A 76 -9.66 9.79 8.79
C VAL A 76 -10.17 11.22 8.83
N VAL A 77 -11.22 11.52 8.09
CA VAL A 77 -11.89 12.82 8.07
C VAL A 77 -13.26 12.64 8.69
N MET A 78 -13.53 13.35 9.78
CA MET A 78 -14.86 13.34 10.40
C MET A 78 -15.90 13.89 9.44
N LYS A 79 -17.07 13.26 9.38
CA LYS A 79 -18.24 13.84 8.71
C LYS A 79 -19.01 14.69 9.72
N ASP A 80 -19.44 15.89 9.31
CA ASP A 80 -20.35 16.72 10.12
C ASP A 80 -21.70 16.02 10.39
N ALA A 81 -22.04 15.02 9.57
CA ALA A 81 -23.22 14.19 9.77
C ALA A 81 -22.93 13.07 10.78
N MET A 82 -23.29 13.28 12.05
CA MET A 82 -23.45 12.17 12.98
C MET A 82 -24.68 11.34 12.61
N ARG A 83 -24.55 10.01 12.59
CA ARG A 83 -25.69 9.10 12.49
C ARG A 83 -26.07 8.64 13.90
N GLY A 84 -26.95 9.40 14.54
CA GLY A 84 -27.35 9.11 15.92
C GLY A 84 -26.23 9.45 16.90
N LYS A 85 -25.70 8.43 17.60
CA LYS A 85 -24.58 8.57 18.54
C LYS A 85 -23.22 8.21 17.92
N ASP A 86 -23.22 7.71 16.69
CA ASP A 86 -22.04 7.13 16.08
C ASP A 86 -21.21 8.20 15.35
N PHE A 87 -19.91 8.13 15.53
CA PHE A 87 -18.95 8.86 14.71
C PHE A 87 -18.92 8.23 13.31
N VAL A 88 -19.07 9.06 12.28
CA VAL A 88 -18.93 8.64 10.89
C VAL A 88 -17.71 9.36 10.32
N VAL A 89 -16.77 8.59 9.77
CA VAL A 89 -15.55 9.14 9.17
C VAL A 89 -15.29 8.56 7.79
N GLU A 90 -14.71 9.37 6.92
CA GLU A 90 -14.10 8.93 5.68
C GLU A 90 -12.66 8.54 5.95
N VAL A 91 -12.26 7.37 5.46
CA VAL A 91 -10.93 6.82 5.69
C VAL A 91 -10.12 6.93 4.41
N TYR A 92 -8.90 7.42 4.54
CA TYR A 92 -7.98 7.69 3.45
C TYR A 92 -6.63 7.04 3.73
N ARG A 93 -5.96 6.64 2.66
CA ARG A 93 -4.54 6.31 2.66
C ARG A 93 -3.79 7.45 1.98
N CYS A 94 -3.08 8.24 2.76
CA CYS A 94 -2.16 9.24 2.25
C CYS A 94 -0.82 8.55 1.99
N GLY A 95 -0.14 8.89 0.89
CA GLY A 95 1.21 8.37 0.64
C GLY A 95 2.16 8.65 1.82
N PRO A 96 3.31 7.94 1.92
CA PRO A 96 4.29 8.23 2.96
C PRO A 96 4.54 9.73 2.92
N ARG A 97 4.54 10.38 4.10
CA ARG A 97 5.00 11.77 4.21
C ARG A 97 6.26 11.81 3.36
N ARG A 98 6.29 12.61 2.30
CA ARG A 98 7.56 12.91 1.63
C ARG A 98 8.40 13.54 2.73
N SER A 99 9.17 12.70 3.42
CA SER A 99 10.25 13.10 4.28
C SER A 99 11.26 13.67 3.31
N GLY A 100 11.04 14.94 2.95
CA GLY A 100 12.05 15.72 2.27
C GLY A 100 13.20 15.87 3.25
N ARG A 101 14.19 15.00 3.12
CA ARG A 101 15.60 15.27 3.36
C ARG A 101 16.45 14.14 2.82
#